data_AF-A0A177KZE5-F1
#
_entry.id   AF-A0A177KZE5-F1
#
_cell.length_a   1.000
_cell.length_b   1.000
_cell.length_c   1.000
_cell.angle_alpha   90.00
_cell.angle_beta   90.00
_cell.angle_gamma   90.00
#
_symmetry.space_group_name_H-M   'P 1'
#
loop_
_entity.id
_entity.type
_entity.pdbx_description
1 polymer ?
#
loop_
_entity_poly.entity_id
_entity_poly.type
_entity_poly.pdbx_seq_one_letter_code
_entity_poly.pdbx_strand_id
1 'polypeptide(L)'
;MANNLEKNVDGVLDLVIDERYEDVELQKKEYSQLLNKEELITYEIDPTSTTDSAGRYSFKTILTYADGTIEQVPVDLVLLDGEWKVHIDAHSLDDGYKVIKAGDTEGSDS
;
A
#
# COMPACT_ATOMS: atom_id res chain seq x y z
N MET A 1 24.37 16.79 -3.78
CA MET A 1 24.12 15.71 -2.82
C MET A 1 22.61 15.53 -2.79
N ALA A 2 22.09 14.40 -3.28
CA ALA A 2 20.67 14.11 -3.14
C ALA A 2 20.44 13.71 -1.68
N ASN A 3 19.63 14.48 -0.95
CA ASN A 3 19.08 14.02 0.31
C ASN A 3 18.13 12.85 -0.04
N ASN A 4 18.62 11.62 0.07
CA ASN A 4 17.72 10.48 0.20
C ASN A 4 16.99 10.70 1.53
N LEU A 5 15.77 11.22 1.45
CA LEU A 5 14.84 11.15 2.56
C LEU A 5 14.56 9.66 2.74
N GLU A 6 15.25 8.99 3.67
CA GLU A 6 14.86 7.64 4.05
C GLU A 6 13.40 7.73 4.48
N LYS A 7 12.50 7.12 3.69
CA LYS A 7 11.09 7.06 4.06
C LYS A 7 11.00 6.42 5.43
N ASN A 8 10.15 6.95 6.30
CA ASN A 8 10.01 6.50 7.68
C ASN A 8 9.34 5.12 7.73
N VAL A 9 10.11 4.07 7.46
CA VAL A 9 9.64 2.68 7.41
C VAL A 9 9.07 2.28 8.77
N ASP A 10 9.73 2.65 9.86
CA ASP A 10 9.28 2.32 11.22
C ASP A 10 7.90 2.93 11.51
N GLY A 11 7.68 4.21 11.14
CA GLY A 11 6.37 4.84 11.27
C GLY A 11 5.29 4.23 10.37
N VAL A 12 5.66 3.65 9.22
CA VAL A 12 4.70 2.89 8.39
C VAL A 12 4.36 1.56 9.06
N LEU A 13 5.36 0.83 9.56
CA LEU A 13 5.14 -0.45 10.24
C LEU A 13 4.30 -0.29 11.51
N ASP A 14 4.41 0.84 12.22
CA ASP A 14 3.55 1.15 13.35
C ASP A 14 2.06 1.28 12.96
N LEU A 15 1.75 1.56 11.69
CA LEU A 15 0.39 1.74 11.16
C LEU A 15 -0.17 0.48 10.48
N VAL A 16 0.63 -0.58 10.33
CA VAL A 16 0.26 -1.76 9.53
C VAL A 16 0.33 -3.04 10.37
N ILE A 17 -0.71 -3.86 10.29
CA ILE A 17 -0.74 -5.25 10.74
C ILE A 17 -0.68 -6.11 9.48
N ASP A 18 0.49 -6.64 9.13
CA ASP A 18 0.69 -7.47 7.94
C ASP A 18 0.98 -8.92 8.34
N GLU A 19 -0.08 -9.74 8.34
CA GLU A 19 -0.04 -11.15 8.78
C GLU A 19 0.70 -12.05 7.79
N ARG A 20 1.11 -11.54 6.63
CA ARG A 20 1.89 -12.30 5.64
C ARG A 20 3.35 -12.46 6.05
N TYR A 21 3.81 -11.69 7.04
CA TYR A 21 5.18 -11.74 7.55
C TYR A 21 5.22 -12.36 8.94
N GLU A 22 6.00 -13.43 9.09
CA GLU A 22 6.36 -13.96 10.42
C GLU A 22 7.67 -13.35 10.95
N ASP A 23 8.52 -12.82 10.05
CA ASP A 23 9.82 -12.23 10.36
C ASP A 23 9.78 -10.70 10.18
N VAL A 24 9.94 -9.98 11.30
CA VAL A 24 9.91 -8.52 11.36
C VAL A 24 11.07 -7.88 10.60
N GLU A 25 12.25 -8.48 10.59
CA GLU A 25 13.41 -7.95 9.87
C GLU A 25 13.22 -8.10 8.35
N LEU A 26 12.62 -9.22 7.93
CA LEU A 26 12.23 -9.42 6.54
C LEU A 26 11.16 -8.40 6.11
N GLN A 27 10.11 -8.23 6.93
CA GLN A 27 9.06 -7.24 6.68
C GLN A 27 9.64 -5.84 6.51
N LYS A 28 10.47 -5.40 7.47
CA LYS A 28 11.12 -4.09 7.43
C LYS A 28 11.97 -3.90 6.17
N LYS A 29 12.72 -4.92 5.78
CA LYS A 29 13.53 -4.89 4.56
C LYS A 29 12.65 -4.74 3.31
N GLU A 30 11.58 -5.52 3.19
CA GLU A 30 10.71 -5.47 2.01
C GLU A 30 9.92 -4.16 1.94
N TYR A 31 9.39 -3.65 3.06
CA TYR A 31 8.76 -2.33 3.11
C TYR A 31 9.74 -1.22 2.74
N SER A 32 11.00 -1.31 3.19
CA SER A 32 12.06 -0.38 2.79
C SER A 32 12.27 -0.40 1.27
N GLN A 33 12.25 -1.57 0.64
CA GLN A 33 12.40 -1.70 -0.81
C GLN A 33 11.17 -1.16 -1.54
N LEU A 34 9.96 -1.53 -1.12
CA LEU A 34 8.71 -1.10 -1.73
C LEU A 34 8.53 0.41 -1.67
N LEU A 35 8.75 1.00 -0.49
CA LEU A 35 8.64 2.44 -0.31
C LEU A 35 9.63 3.19 -1.18
N ASN A 36 10.81 2.63 -1.46
CA ASN A 36 11.81 3.27 -2.31
C ASN A 36 11.74 2.88 -3.79
N LYS A 37 10.83 1.98 -4.18
CA LYS A 37 10.75 1.46 -5.55
C LYS A 37 10.21 2.52 -6.51
N GLU A 38 9.01 3.02 -6.22
CA GLU A 38 8.35 4.05 -7.02
C GLU A 38 7.86 5.19 -6.14
N GLU A 39 7.98 6.42 -6.64
CA GLU A 39 7.46 7.59 -5.95
C GLU A 39 5.96 7.71 -6.17
N LEU A 40 5.18 7.62 -5.08
CA LEU A 40 3.76 7.95 -5.10
C LEU A 40 3.58 9.46 -5.21
N ILE A 41 2.92 9.91 -6.27
CA ILE A 41 2.68 11.33 -6.54
C ILE A 41 1.38 11.81 -5.89
N THR A 42 0.32 11.02 -6.03
CA THR A 42 -0.99 11.35 -5.45
C THR A 42 -1.79 10.09 -5.17
N TYR A 43 -2.78 10.22 -4.30
CA TYR A 43 -3.77 9.20 -4.01
C TYR A 43 -5.18 9.78 -3.96
N GLU A 44 -6.17 8.96 -4.30
CA GLU A 44 -7.59 9.24 -4.10
C GLU A 44 -8.22 8.09 -3.33
N ILE A 45 -9.17 8.39 -2.45
CA ILE A 45 -9.95 7.38 -1.73
C ILE A 45 -11.30 7.26 -2.44
N ASP A 46 -11.65 6.05 -2.87
CA ASP A 46 -12.99 5.76 -3.35
C ASP A 46 -13.98 6.00 -2.20
N PRO A 47 -14.99 6.87 -2.39
CA PRO A 47 -15.95 7.18 -1.33
C PRO A 47 -16.84 5.99 -0.96
N THR A 48 -16.84 4.93 -1.77
CA THR A 48 -17.53 3.69 -1.44
C THR A 48 -16.70 2.89 -0.44
N SER A 49 -17.32 2.60 0.69
CA SER A 49 -16.75 1.77 1.73
C SER A 49 -17.78 0.82 2.30
N THR A 50 -17.28 -0.26 2.90
CA THR A 50 -18.09 -1.25 3.59
C THR A 50 -17.55 -1.47 4.98
N THR A 51 -18.41 -1.92 5.88
CA THR A 51 -18.01 -2.38 7.20
C THR A 51 -18.61 -3.75 7.43
N ASP A 52 -17.77 -4.71 7.80
CA ASP A 52 -18.23 -6.07 8.10
C ASP A 52 -18.80 -6.19 9.52
N SER A 53 -19.30 -7.38 9.87
CA SER A 53 -19.84 -7.65 11.21
C SER A 53 -18.79 -7.62 12.33
N ALA A 54 -17.51 -7.71 11.99
CA ALA A 54 -16.40 -7.61 12.94
C ALA A 54 -15.92 -6.15 13.12
N GLY A 55 -16.48 -5.20 12.37
CA GLY A 55 -16.09 -3.79 12.42
C GLY A 55 -14.88 -3.45 11.55
N ARG A 56 -14.44 -4.36 10.67
CA ARG A 56 -13.41 -4.07 9.66
C ARG A 56 -13.99 -3.12 8.64
N TYR A 57 -13.26 -2.05 8.35
CA TYR A 57 -13.65 -1.03 7.39
C TYR A 57 -12.84 -1.19 6.11
N SER A 58 -13.50 -1.42 4.98
CA SER A 58 -12.85 -1.68 3.70
C SER A 58 -13.21 -0.59 2.69
N PHE A 59 -12.23 -0.13 1.92
CA PHE A 59 -12.40 0.83 0.83
C PHE A 59 -11.35 0.61 -0.25
N LYS A 60 -11.44 1.36 -1.35
CA LYS A 60 -10.44 1.32 -2.42
C LYS A 60 -9.68 2.63 -2.48
N THR A 61 -8.41 2.54 -2.84
CA THR A 61 -7.56 3.69 -3.12
C THR A 61 -7.15 3.66 -4.58
N ILE A 62 -7.05 4.83 -5.20
CA ILE A 62 -6.44 5.01 -6.51
C ILE A 62 -5.08 5.67 -6.29
N LEU A 63 -4.01 4.97 -6.63
CA LEU A 63 -2.63 5.41 -6.45
C LEU A 63 -2.06 5.82 -7.80
N THR A 64 -1.42 6.98 -7.87
CA THR A 64 -0.71 7.47 -9.06
C THR A 64 0.76 7.63 -8.75
N TYR A 65 1.61 6.91 -9.48
CA TYR A 65 3.05 6.90 -9.31
C TYR A 65 3.77 7.76 -10.36
N ALA A 66 5.01 8.12 -10.07
CA ALA A 66 5.83 9.01 -10.89
C ALA A 66 6.19 8.44 -12.27
N ASP A 67 6.24 7.10 -12.39
CA ASP A 67 6.43 6.36 -13.64
C ASP A 67 5.18 6.38 -14.55
N GLY A 68 4.09 7.02 -14.09
CA GLY A 68 2.81 7.09 -14.78
C GLY A 68 1.91 5.89 -14.54
N THR A 69 2.31 4.93 -13.71
CA THR A 69 1.46 3.81 -13.28
C THR A 69 0.30 4.34 -12.44
N ILE A 70 -0.91 3.81 -12.70
CA ILE A 70 -2.10 4.06 -11.89
C ILE A 70 -2.67 2.72 -11.44
N GLU A 71 -2.84 2.54 -10.14
CA GLU A 71 -3.36 1.32 -9.52
C GLU A 71 -4.58 1.62 -8.65
N GLN A 72 -5.53 0.68 -8.63
CA GLN A 72 -6.56 0.59 -7.61
C GLN A 72 -6.13 -0.47 -6.60
N VAL A 73 -6.06 -0.11 -5.33
CA VAL A 73 -5.65 -1.01 -4.24
C VAL A 73 -6.76 -1.04 -3.19
N PRO A 74 -7.35 -2.21 -2.91
CA PRO A 74 -8.26 -2.37 -1.77
C PRO A 74 -7.48 -2.24 -0.46
N VAL A 75 -8.08 -1.59 0.53
CA VAL A 75 -7.50 -1.33 1.84
C VAL A 75 -8.50 -1.71 2.90
N ASP A 76 -8.06 -2.54 3.84
CA ASP A 76 -8.79 -2.88 5.04
C ASP A 76 -8.20 -2.16 6.25
N LEU A 77 -9.08 -1.62 7.09
CA LEU A 77 -8.73 -1.02 8.37
C LEU A 77 -9.39 -1.78 9.51
N VAL A 78 -8.63 -1.94 10.59
CA VAL A 78 -9.12 -2.46 11.88
C VAL A 78 -8.78 -1.48 12.99
N LEU A 79 -9.64 -1.41 14.00
CA LEU A 79 -9.40 -0.60 15.20
C LEU A 79 -8.76 -1.49 16.27
N LEU A 80 -7.48 -1.27 16.56
CA LEU A 80 -6.73 -1.99 17.59
C LEU A 80 -6.23 -1.00 18.65
N ASP A 81 -6.55 -1.25 19.91
CA ASP A 81 -6.17 -0.40 21.05
C ASP A 81 -6.52 1.10 20.89
N GLY A 82 -7.60 1.38 20.16
CA GLY A 82 -8.08 2.74 19.89
C GLY A 82 -7.42 3.43 18.69
N GLU A 83 -6.54 2.74 17.97
CA GLU A 83 -5.86 3.24 16.77
C GLU A 83 -6.29 2.46 15.52
N TRP A 84 -6.55 3.18 14.43
CA TRP A 84 -6.80 2.55 13.14
C TRP A 84 -5.49 2.05 12.53
N LYS A 85 -5.47 0.79 12.13
CA LYS A 85 -4.34 0.13 11.47
C LYS A 85 -4.78 -0.41 10.12
N VAL A 86 -3.90 -0.35 9.13
CA VAL A 86 -4.08 -1.09 7.87
C VAL A 86 -3.87 -2.56 8.17
N HIS A 87 -4.84 -3.40 7.85
CA HIS A 87 -4.73 -4.84 8.01
C HIS A 87 -4.46 -5.48 6.66
N ILE A 88 -3.43 -6.31 6.60
CA ILE A 88 -3.01 -7.03 5.41
C ILE A 88 -2.87 -8.51 5.76
N ASP A 89 -3.55 -9.35 4.99
CA ASP A 89 -3.51 -10.80 5.07
C ASP A 89 -3.36 -11.41 3.67
N ALA A 90 -3.49 -12.73 3.58
CA ALA A 90 -3.39 -13.45 2.31
C ALA A 90 -4.45 -13.03 1.27
N HIS A 91 -5.54 -12.38 1.70
CA HIS A 91 -6.69 -12.04 0.86
C HIS A 91 -6.76 -10.55 0.49
N SER A 92 -5.90 -9.70 1.05
CA SER A 92 -5.99 -8.25 0.88
C SER A 92 -5.79 -7.74 -0.55
N LEU A 93 -5.48 -8.61 -1.53
CA LEU A 93 -5.46 -8.27 -2.95
C LEU A 93 -6.39 -9.13 -3.81
N ASP A 94 -7.07 -10.12 -3.23
CA ASP A 94 -7.85 -11.12 -3.96
C ASP A 94 -9.04 -10.48 -4.69
N ASP A 95 -9.69 -9.50 -4.06
CA ASP A 95 -10.85 -8.81 -4.61
C ASP A 95 -10.64 -7.30 -4.69
N GLY A 96 -10.36 -6.82 -5.90
CA GLY A 96 -10.43 -5.39 -6.22
C GLY A 96 -9.11 -4.68 -6.47
N TYR A 97 -7.96 -5.37 -6.37
CA TYR A 97 -6.73 -4.85 -6.94
C TYR A 97 -6.84 -4.76 -8.46
N LYS A 98 -6.36 -3.66 -9.04
CA LYS A 98 -6.35 -3.45 -10.49
C LYS A 98 -5.27 -2.47 -10.90
N VAL A 99 -4.46 -2.83 -11.90
CA VAL A 99 -3.69 -1.84 -12.65
C VAL A 99 -4.63 -1.11 -13.63
N ILE A 100 -4.88 0.17 -13.39
CA ILE A 100 -5.75 1.01 -14.24
C ILE A 100 -4.97 1.50 -15.46
N LYS A 101 -3.72 1.92 -15.27
CA LYS A 101 -2.79 2.31 -16.33
C LYS A 101 -1.41 1.76 -15.97
N ALA A 102 -0.75 1.08 -16.92
CA ALA A 102 0.65 0.74 -16.78
C ALA A 102 1.53 1.98 -17.00
N GLY A 103 2.64 2.08 -16.28
CA GLY A 103 3.62 3.13 -16.45
C GLY A 103 4.16 3.20 -17.87
N ASP A 104 4.68 4.37 -18.23
CA ASP A 104 5.26 4.58 -19.53
C ASP A 104 6.65 3.92 -19.55
N THR A 105 6.71 2.62 -19.87
CA THR A 105 7.98 2.00 -20.23
C THR A 105 8.42 2.62 -21.54
N GLU A 106 9.41 3.53 -21.50
CA GLU A 106 10.17 3.83 -22.71
C GLU A 106 10.61 2.50 -23.30
N GLY A 107 10.11 2.22 -24.50
CA GLY A 107 10.33 0.96 -25.19
C GLY A 107 11.82 0.68 -25.30
N SER A 108 12.30 -0.25 -24.48
CA SER A 108 13.55 -0.97 -24.73
C SER A 108 13.29 -2.02 -25.82
N ASP A 109 12.80 -1.60 -26.97
CA ASP A 109 12.99 -2.35 -28.21
C ASP A 109 14.33 -1.85 -28.79
N SER A 110 15.38 -2.63 -28.55
CA SER A 110 16.68 -2.51 -29.22
C SER A 110 17.12 -3.88 -29.71
#